data_AF-A0AAV2HE59-F1
#
_entry.id   AF-A0AAV2HE59-F1
#
_cell.length_a   1.000
_cell.length_b   1.000
_cell.length_c   1.000
_cell.angle_alpha   90.00
_cell.angle_beta   90.00
_cell.angle_gamma   90.00
#
_symmetry.space_group_name_H-M   'P 1'
#
loop_
_entity.id
_entity.type
_entity.pdbx_description
1 polymer ?
#
loop_
_entity_poly.entity_id
_entity_poly.type
_entity_poly.pdbx_seq_one_letter_code
_entity_poly.pdbx_strand_id
1 'polypeptide(L)'
;QISTLCYLTDNTFQRQQILRCERQMLKALDFFMGRPVMVQFLDRFLQVHKNPPEVECLARYICDLSITSYKLSSNSPSYKAAGALALARRLLLDEDEPTWSEDLTFYTSYNLEYLSDICIDLVYILIKAPTSK
;
A
#
# COMPACT_ATOMS: atom_id res chain seq x y z
N GLN A 1 8.90 -15.15 19.98
CA GLN A 1 9.34 -14.60 18.68
C GLN A 1 9.74 -15.70 17.71
N ILE A 2 10.89 -16.39 17.83
CA ILE A 2 11.23 -17.46 16.84
C ILE A 2 10.38 -18.73 17.01
N SER A 3 10.05 -19.12 18.25
CA SER A 3 9.14 -20.24 18.52
C SER A 3 7.76 -20.05 17.90
N THR A 4 7.28 -18.80 17.86
CA THR A 4 6.02 -18.41 17.21
C THR A 4 6.09 -18.61 15.70
N LEU A 5 7.21 -18.24 15.06
CA LEU A 5 7.41 -18.47 13.62
C LEU A 5 7.47 -19.96 13.29
N CYS A 6 8.14 -20.77 14.10
CA CYS A 6 8.11 -22.24 13.96
C CYS A 6 6.67 -22.76 14.04
N TYR A 7 5.92 -22.34 15.06
CA TYR A 7 4.54 -22.74 15.26
C TYR A 7 3.62 -22.34 14.09
N LEU A 8 3.73 -21.12 13.57
CA LEU A 8 2.95 -20.65 12.40
C LEU A 8 3.22 -21.45 11.12
N THR A 9 4.36 -22.11 11.04
CA THR A 9 4.73 -22.99 9.93
C THR A 9 4.45 -24.47 10.22
N ASP A 10 3.59 -24.79 11.21
CA ASP A 10 3.31 -26.15 11.69
C ASP A 10 4.57 -26.94 12.07
N ASN A 11 5.58 -26.25 12.62
CA ASN A 11 6.90 -26.79 12.93
C ASN A 11 7.62 -27.44 11.73
N THR A 12 7.25 -27.09 10.49
CA THR A 12 7.94 -27.52 9.27
C THR A 12 9.40 -27.06 9.27
N PHE A 13 9.68 -25.89 9.84
CA PHE A 13 11.03 -25.34 9.96
C PHE A 13 11.52 -25.30 11.40
N GLN A 14 12.72 -25.83 11.60
CA GLN A 14 13.43 -25.76 12.87
C GLN A 14 13.98 -24.35 13.11
N ARG A 15 14.15 -24.01 14.40
CA ARG A 15 14.71 -22.71 14.83
C ARG A 15 15.99 -22.32 14.08
N GLN A 16 16.89 -23.28 13.84
CA GLN A 16 18.16 -23.02 13.15
C GLN A 16 17.97 -22.61 11.68
N GLN A 17 16.95 -23.17 11.01
CA GLN A 17 16.63 -22.85 9.62
C GLN A 17 16.05 -21.42 9.50
N ILE A 18 15.16 -21.04 10.42
CA ILE A 18 14.61 -19.68 10.48
C ILE A 18 15.72 -18.64 10.71
N LEU A 19 16.61 -18.89 11.69
CA LEU A 19 17.76 -18.01 11.96
C LEU A 19 18.74 -17.93 10.79
N ARG A 20 18.90 -19.02 10.03
CA ARG A 20 19.73 -19.01 8.82
C ARG A 20 19.10 -18.14 7.73
N CYS A 21 17.79 -18.26 7.52
CA CYS A 21 17.04 -17.45 6.57
C CYS A 21 17.11 -15.96 6.93
N GLU A 22 16.87 -15.61 8.20
CA GLU A 22 16.97 -14.23 8.70
C GLU A 22 18.36 -13.62 8.41
N ARG A 23 19.44 -14.34 8.73
CA ARG A 23 20.80 -13.85 8.42
C ARG A 23 21.05 -13.70 6.92
N GLN A 24 20.49 -14.59 6.09
CA GLN A 24 20.62 -14.48 4.64
C GLN A 24 19.86 -13.27 4.09
N MET A 25 18.64 -13.01 4.57
CA MET A 25 17.83 -11.85 4.19
C MET A 25 18.50 -10.54 4.61
N LEU A 26 18.99 -10.44 5.86
CA LEU A 26 19.66 -9.24 6.36
C LEU A 26 20.95 -8.94 5.58
N LYS A 27 21.73 -9.97 5.23
CA LYS A 27 22.91 -9.81 4.37
C LYS A 27 22.54 -9.40 2.95
N ALA A 28 21.49 -9.97 2.37
CA ALA A 28 21.04 -9.62 1.02
C ALA A 28 20.55 -8.16 0.92
N LEU A 29 20.08 -7.59 2.04
CA LEU A 29 19.66 -6.20 2.13
C LEU A 29 20.79 -5.26 2.58
N ASP A 30 22.01 -5.75 2.80
CA ASP A 30 23.12 -4.99 3.43
C ASP A 30 22.68 -4.29 4.73
N PHE A 31 21.79 -4.93 5.49
CA PHE A 31 21.15 -4.38 6.70
C PHE A 31 20.37 -3.07 6.48
N PHE A 32 20.09 -2.68 5.23
CA PHE A 32 19.32 -1.50 4.88
C PHE A 32 17.80 -1.78 4.93
N MET A 33 17.22 -1.66 6.13
CA MET A 33 15.78 -1.90 6.38
C MET A 33 14.92 -0.61 6.36
N GLY A 34 15.53 0.56 6.17
CA GLY A 34 14.88 1.87 6.34
C GLY A 34 14.01 2.35 5.17
N ARG A 35 13.53 1.48 4.29
CA ARG A 35 12.70 1.92 3.15
C ARG A 35 11.30 2.31 3.63
N PRO A 36 10.77 3.49 3.24
CA PRO A 36 9.44 3.90 3.66
C PRO A 36 8.38 3.00 3.04
N VAL A 37 7.43 2.60 3.87
CA VAL A 37 6.32 1.72 3.47
C VAL A 37 5.18 2.57 2.92
N MET A 38 4.41 2.02 1.98
CA MET A 38 3.25 2.68 1.36
C MET A 38 2.29 3.31 2.38
N VAL A 39 1.99 2.59 3.47
CA VAL A 39 1.09 3.06 4.54
C VAL A 39 1.59 4.37 5.17
N GLN A 40 2.91 4.55 5.32
CA GLN A 40 3.47 5.79 5.88
C GLN A 40 3.23 6.99 4.97
N PHE A 41 3.28 6.80 3.64
CA PHE A 41 2.89 7.85 2.70
C PHE A 41 1.40 8.13 2.77
N LEU A 42 0.57 7.08 2.84
CA LEU A 42 -0.88 7.25 2.95
C LEU A 42 -1.25 8.02 4.22
N ASP A 43 -0.70 7.66 5.37
CA ASP A 43 -0.97 8.37 6.64
C ASP A 43 -0.57 9.85 6.55
N ARG A 44 0.54 10.17 5.88
CA ARG A 44 0.94 11.55 5.62
C ARG A 44 -0.05 12.28 4.71
N PHE A 45 -0.57 11.62 3.68
CA PHE A 45 -1.53 12.23 2.75
C PHE A 45 -2.90 12.43 3.39
N LEU A 46 -3.32 11.52 4.27
CA LEU A 46 -4.55 11.63 5.05
C LEU A 46 -4.53 12.79 6.05
N GLN A 47 -3.36 13.28 6.45
CA GLN A 47 -3.26 14.48 7.30
C GLN A 47 -3.58 15.78 6.58
N VAL A 48 -3.55 15.80 5.24
CA VAL A 48 -3.76 17.02 4.44
C VAL A 48 -5.22 17.48 4.51
N HIS A 49 -6.16 16.53 4.55
CA HIS A 49 -7.59 16.82 4.67
C HIS A 49 -8.27 15.85 5.63
N LYS A 50 -9.30 16.34 6.32
CA LYS A 50 -10.21 15.45 7.04
C LYS A 50 -11.02 14.65 6.03
N ASN A 51 -10.76 13.36 5.97
CA ASN A 51 -11.54 12.43 5.17
C ASN A 51 -12.52 11.67 6.09
N PRO A 52 -13.68 11.24 5.60
CA PRO A 52 -14.50 10.25 6.30
C PRO A 52 -13.69 8.99 6.62
N PRO A 53 -13.95 8.32 7.76
CA PRO A 53 -13.22 7.11 8.13
C PRO A 53 -13.34 6.00 7.07
N GLU A 54 -14.44 5.97 6.32
CA GLU A 54 -14.69 5.04 5.22
C GLU A 54 -13.67 5.22 4.08
N VAL A 55 -13.31 6.47 3.75
CA VAL A 55 -12.30 6.78 2.73
C VAL A 55 -10.93 6.28 3.17
N GLU A 56 -10.58 6.48 4.44
CA GLU A 56 -9.30 5.99 4.95
C GLU A 56 -9.23 4.46 4.94
N CYS A 57 -10.32 3.80 5.35
CA CYS A 57 -10.42 2.34 5.35
C CYS A 57 -10.27 1.79 3.93
N LEU A 58 -11.00 2.38 2.97
CA LEU A 58 -10.92 1.95 1.57
C LEU A 58 -9.54 2.20 0.97
N ALA A 59 -8.92 3.35 1.24
CA ALA A 59 -7.57 3.65 0.76
C ALA A 59 -6.53 2.65 1.31
N ARG A 60 -6.61 2.32 2.61
CA ARG A 60 -5.73 1.30 3.22
C ARG A 60 -5.98 -0.08 2.61
N TYR A 61 -7.23 -0.45 2.38
CA TYR A 61 -7.57 -1.72 1.72
C TYR A 61 -7.00 -1.81 0.30
N ILE A 62 -7.12 -0.74 -0.50
CA ILE A 62 -6.53 -0.68 -1.86
C ILE A 62 -5.00 -0.77 -1.79
N CYS A 63 -4.36 -0.10 -0.82
CA CYS A 63 -2.92 -0.23 -0.58
C CYS A 63 -2.52 -1.68 -0.31
N ASP A 64 -3.24 -2.39 0.57
CA ASP A 64 -2.95 -3.80 0.90
C ASP A 64 -3.14 -4.72 -0.32
N LEU A 65 -4.21 -4.50 -1.09
CA LEU A 65 -4.41 -5.23 -2.36
C LEU A 65 -3.25 -5.03 -3.32
N SER A 66 -2.72 -3.81 -3.41
CA SER A 66 -1.61 -3.50 -4.33
C SER A 66 -0.31 -4.24 -4.00
N ILE A 67 -0.11 -4.68 -2.75
CA ILE A 67 1.07 -5.45 -2.32
C ILE A 67 1.05 -6.86 -2.92
N THR A 68 -0.14 -7.43 -3.13
CA THR A 68 -0.29 -8.79 -3.70
C THR A 68 -0.07 -8.83 -5.21
N SER A 69 -0.11 -7.67 -5.89
CA SER A 69 0.01 -7.59 -7.34
C SER A 69 1.45 -7.42 -7.80
N TYR A 70 1.95 -8.41 -8.55
CA TYR A 70 3.28 -8.34 -9.16
C TYR A 70 3.42 -7.15 -10.12
N LYS A 71 2.38 -6.81 -10.89
CA LYS A 71 2.39 -5.69 -11.84
C LYS A 71 2.67 -4.35 -11.13
N LEU A 72 2.15 -4.18 -9.93
CA LEU A 72 2.31 -2.96 -9.14
C LEU A 72 3.56 -2.94 -8.27
N SER A 73 4.34 -4.02 -8.25
CA SER A 73 5.56 -4.11 -7.45
C SER A 73 6.63 -3.09 -7.86
N SER A 74 6.72 -2.80 -9.17
CA SER A 74 7.68 -1.84 -9.75
C SER A 74 7.35 -0.38 -9.44
N ASN A 75 6.11 -0.07 -9.07
CA ASN A 75 5.67 1.31 -8.83
C ASN A 75 6.12 1.81 -7.45
N SER A 76 6.45 3.10 -7.36
CA SER A 76 6.84 3.74 -6.10
C SER A 76 5.73 3.60 -5.03
N PRO A 77 6.07 3.34 -3.76
CA PRO A 77 5.10 3.31 -2.67
C PRO A 77 4.34 4.64 -2.51
N SER A 78 4.98 5.80 -2.74
CA SER A 78 4.31 7.11 -2.70
C SER A 78 3.24 7.25 -3.78
N TYR A 79 3.55 6.81 -4.99
CA TYR A 79 2.67 6.87 -6.15
C TYR A 79 1.43 5.97 -5.97
N LYS A 80 1.64 4.77 -5.44
CA LYS A 80 0.55 3.84 -5.08
C LYS A 80 -0.35 4.40 -3.97
N ALA A 81 0.23 4.99 -2.92
CA ALA A 81 -0.53 5.59 -1.83
C ALA A 81 -1.39 6.78 -2.31
N ALA A 82 -0.84 7.65 -3.17
CA ALA A 82 -1.57 8.77 -3.75
C ALA A 82 -2.73 8.28 -4.65
N GLY A 83 -2.47 7.29 -5.51
CA GLY A 83 -3.50 6.68 -6.36
C GLY A 83 -4.60 5.99 -5.55
N ALA A 84 -4.25 5.28 -4.48
CA ALA A 84 -5.21 4.64 -3.59
C ALA A 84 -6.13 5.65 -2.89
N LEU A 85 -5.56 6.77 -2.41
CA LEU A 85 -6.34 7.85 -1.81
C LEU A 85 -7.24 8.55 -2.83
N ALA A 86 -6.72 8.87 -4.02
CA ALA A 86 -7.49 9.48 -5.09
C ALA A 86 -8.68 8.59 -5.49
N LEU A 87 -8.44 7.29 -5.65
CA LEU A 87 -9.47 6.32 -5.98
C LEU A 87 -10.52 6.19 -4.87
N ALA A 88 -10.10 6.07 -3.60
CA ALA A 88 -11.02 5.96 -2.46
C ALA A 88 -11.91 7.20 -2.33
N ARG A 89 -11.33 8.41 -2.49
CA ARG A 89 -12.07 9.67 -2.50
C ARG A 89 -13.06 9.72 -3.66
N ARG A 90 -12.66 9.29 -4.87
CA ARG A 90 -13.54 9.27 -6.04
C ARG A 90 -14.75 8.36 -5.87
N LEU A 91 -14.60 7.25 -5.14
CA LEU A 91 -15.64 6.24 -4.97
C LEU A 91 -16.63 6.54 -3.84
N LEU A 92 -16.23 7.31 -2.82
CA LEU A 92 -17.01 7.49 -1.60
C LEU A 92 -17.43 8.93 -1.31
N LEU A 93 -16.79 9.93 -1.92
CA LEU A 93 -17.22 11.33 -1.80
C LEU A 93 -18.29 11.65 -2.84
N ASP A 94 -19.15 12.62 -2.51
CA ASP A 94 -20.18 13.13 -3.41
C ASP A 94 -19.55 13.78 -4.66
N GLU A 95 -20.28 13.81 -5.77
CA GLU A 95 -19.77 14.37 -7.04
C GLU A 95 -19.41 15.86 -6.96
N ASP A 96 -20.01 16.57 -6.01
CA ASP A 96 -19.75 17.98 -5.74
C ASP A 96 -18.43 18.23 -4.98
N GLU A 97 -17.86 17.20 -4.34
CA GLU A 97 -16.58 17.32 -3.64
C GLU A 97 -15.39 17.02 -4.57
N PRO A 98 -14.36 17.89 -4.59
CA PRO A 98 -13.18 17.65 -5.42
C PRO A 98 -12.44 16.39 -4.94
N THR A 99 -12.37 15.40 -5.84
CA THR A 99 -11.63 14.15 -5.63
C THR A 99 -10.16 14.43 -5.27
N TRP A 100 -9.56 15.43 -5.91
CA TRP A 100 -8.17 15.84 -5.70
C TRP A 100 -8.09 17.36 -5.60
N SER A 101 -7.53 17.85 -4.49
CA SER A 101 -7.39 19.28 -4.19
C SER A 101 -6.00 19.81 -4.58
N GLU A 102 -5.87 21.14 -4.65
CA GLU A 102 -4.58 21.79 -4.82
C GLU A 102 -3.63 21.51 -3.65
N ASP A 103 -4.15 21.43 -2.42
CA ASP A 103 -3.35 21.07 -1.24
C ASP A 103 -2.78 19.65 -1.35
N LEU A 104 -3.58 18.67 -1.79
CA LEU A 104 -3.08 17.32 -2.04
C LEU A 104 -2.01 17.32 -3.12
N THR A 105 -2.20 18.10 -4.17
CA THR A 105 -1.19 18.27 -5.22
C THR A 105 0.12 18.84 -4.66
N PHE A 106 0.03 19.85 -3.80
CA PHE A 106 1.18 20.48 -3.16
C PHE A 106 1.94 19.50 -2.23
N TYR A 107 1.24 18.82 -1.33
CA TYR A 107 1.86 17.95 -0.32
C TYR A 107 2.32 16.59 -0.85
N THR A 108 1.67 16.07 -1.90
CA THR A 108 2.04 14.78 -2.53
C THR A 108 2.96 14.94 -3.73
N SER A 109 3.03 16.15 -4.31
CA SER A 109 3.71 16.47 -5.57
C SER A 109 3.13 15.72 -6.79
N TYR A 110 1.91 15.19 -6.70
CA TYR A 110 1.24 14.48 -7.77
C TYR A 110 -0.04 15.19 -8.22
N ASN A 111 -0.20 15.34 -9.53
CA ASN A 111 -1.43 15.81 -10.16
C ASN A 111 -2.36 14.63 -10.46
N LEU A 112 -3.66 14.88 -10.53
CA LEU A 112 -4.65 13.86 -10.85
C LEU A 112 -4.39 13.18 -12.21
N GLU A 113 -3.96 13.94 -13.22
CA GLU A 113 -3.60 13.41 -14.54
C GLU A 113 -2.47 12.38 -14.45
N TYR A 114 -1.47 12.63 -13.62
CA TYR A 114 -0.35 11.72 -13.40
C TYR A 114 -0.77 10.47 -12.61
N LEU A 115 -1.81 10.57 -11.78
CA LEU A 115 -2.36 9.45 -11.02
C LEU A 115 -3.32 8.56 -11.83
N SER A 116 -3.73 8.98 -13.04
CA SER A 116 -4.71 8.26 -13.84
C SER A 116 -4.30 6.81 -14.14
N ASP A 117 -3.06 6.60 -14.58
CA ASP A 117 -2.51 5.28 -14.91
C ASP A 117 -2.55 4.32 -13.71
N ILE A 118 -2.08 4.79 -12.53
CA ILE A 118 -2.08 3.96 -11.33
C ILE A 118 -3.50 3.70 -10.82
N CYS A 119 -4.39 4.67 -10.92
CA CYS A 119 -5.79 4.49 -10.55
C CYS A 119 -6.46 3.39 -11.40
N ILE A 120 -6.20 3.35 -12.71
CA ILE A 120 -6.72 2.30 -13.59
C ILE A 120 -6.21 0.92 -13.16
N ASP A 121 -4.91 0.80 -12.88
CA ASP A 121 -4.33 -0.46 -12.43
C ASP A 121 -4.87 -0.91 -11.06
N LEU A 122 -5.10 0.04 -10.14
CA LEU A 122 -5.68 -0.24 -8.83
C LEU A 122 -7.16 -0.66 -8.94
N VAL A 123 -7.95 -0.01 -9.80
CA VAL A 123 -9.34 -0.40 -10.09
C VAL A 123 -9.40 -1.81 -10.64
N TYR A 124 -8.50 -2.17 -11.57
CA TYR A 124 -8.45 -3.51 -12.13
C TYR A 124 -8.25 -4.59 -11.06
N ILE A 125 -7.40 -4.33 -10.07
CA ILE A 125 -7.18 -5.24 -8.95
C ILE A 125 -8.38 -5.26 -8.02
N LEU A 126 -8.97 -4.09 -7.73
CA LEU A 126 -10.14 -3.98 -6.86
C LEU A 126 -11.34 -4.79 -7.40
N ILE A 127 -11.58 -4.74 -8.72
CA ILE A 127 -12.63 -5.53 -9.38
C ILE A 127 -12.32 -7.03 -9.31
N LYS A 128 -11.04 -7.40 -9.40
CA LYS A 128 -10.60 -8.80 -9.34
C LYS A 128 -10.56 -9.37 -7.93
N ALA A 129 -10.42 -8.53 -6.91
CA ALA A 129 -10.30 -8.93 -5.51
C ALA A 129 -11.33 -9.99 -5.06
N PRO A 130 -12.65 -9.83 -5.31
CA PRO A 130 -13.64 -10.84 -4.91
C PRO A 130 -13.51 -12.20 -5.61
N THR A 131 -12.82 -12.24 -6.75
CA THR A 131 -12.60 -13.48 -7.53
C THR A 131 -11.25 -14.14 -7.27
N SER A 132 -10.34 -13.46 -6.55
CA SER A 132 -9.01 -13.96 -6.23
C SER A 132 -9.12 -14.94 -5.06
N LYS A 133 -9.26 -16.24 -5.37
CA LYS A 133 -9.14 -17.34 -4.41
C LYS A 133 -7.70 -17.67 -4.12
#